data_AF-A0A838TAE2-F1
#
_entry.id   AF-A0A838TAE2-F1
#
_cell.length_a   1.000
_cell.length_b   1.000
_cell.length_c   1.000
_cell.angle_alpha   90.00
_cell.angle_beta   90.00
_cell.angle_gamma   90.00
#
_symmetry.space_group_name_H-M   'P 1'
#
loop_
_entity.id
_entity.type
_entity.pdbx_description
1 polymer ?
#
loop_
_entity_poly.entity_id
_entity_poly.type
_entity_poly.pdbx_seq_one_letter_code
_entity_poly.pdbx_strand_id
1 'polypeptide(L)'
;MISQPTQPDPIDKLLEKIVREAEAEQRQLATFTQRAIARTVDTLMVFGTAYLFEAIAIYFIKQSKPFNEDFIIKSVQQAMPALALMLWVMLYSPIMESTGGTLGKRLVRIKLIDATTSEMPPFRMCAARAWVYMIFVILAGVPAVLSCLAFFVSDHHQTWHDKIANMVCVKK
;
A
#
# COMPACT_ATOMS: atom_id res chain seq x y z
N MET A 1 21.57 17.77 41.56
CA MET A 1 20.65 18.71 40.90
C MET A 1 20.28 18.09 39.56
N ILE A 2 19.03 17.69 39.39
CA ILE A 2 18.53 17.12 38.13
C ILE A 2 18.31 18.30 37.19
N SER A 3 19.12 18.40 36.13
CA SER A 3 18.99 19.44 35.11
C SER A 3 17.60 19.34 34.47
N GLN A 4 16.79 20.39 34.62
CA GLN A 4 15.53 20.48 33.88
C GLN A 4 15.83 20.52 32.37
N PRO A 5 15.06 19.82 31.53
CA PRO A 5 15.23 19.90 30.09
C PRO A 5 14.89 21.33 29.65
N THR A 6 15.90 22.07 29.19
CA THR A 6 15.75 23.40 28.59
C THR A 6 14.77 23.30 27.42
N GLN A 7 13.68 24.06 27.48
CA GLN A 7 12.74 24.14 26.36
C GLN A 7 13.50 24.62 25.11
N PRO A 8 13.37 23.94 23.96
CA PRO A 8 14.06 24.32 22.73
C PRO A 8 13.65 25.73 22.31
N ASP A 9 14.65 26.54 21.93
CA ASP A 9 14.48 27.93 21.53
C ASP A 9 13.49 28.01 20.34
N PRO A 10 12.53 28.96 20.33
CA PRO A 10 11.67 29.18 19.16
C PRO A 10 12.44 29.33 17.84
N ILE A 11 13.67 29.85 17.87
CA ILE A 11 14.54 29.94 16.68
C ILE A 11 14.99 28.56 16.21
N ASP A 12 15.37 27.67 17.13
CA ASP A 12 15.78 26.30 16.79
C ASP A 12 14.62 25.53 16.14
N LYS A 13 13.39 25.69 16.65
CA LYS A 13 12.18 25.10 16.04
C LYS A 13 11.92 25.63 14.63
N LEU A 14 12.14 26.92 14.40
CA LEU A 14 11.97 27.53 13.08
C LEU A 14 13.03 27.02 12.09
N LEU A 15 14.30 26.97 12.53
CA LEU A 15 15.39 26.42 11.73
C LEU A 15 15.14 24.95 11.38
N GLU A 16 14.73 24.14 12.35
CA GLU A 16 14.40 22.73 12.15
C GLU A 16 13.24 22.55 11.16
N LYS A 17 12.23 23.41 11.24
CA LYS A 17 11.12 23.43 10.27
C LYS A 17 11.59 23.79 8.85
N ILE A 18 12.40 24.84 8.71
CA ILE A 18 12.94 25.29 7.41
C ILE A 18 13.80 24.20 6.78
N VAL A 19 14.67 23.55 7.56
CA VAL A 19 15.49 22.44 7.09
C VAL A 19 14.63 21.27 6.62
N ARG A 20 13.57 20.90 7.36
CA ARG A 20 12.65 19.83 6.94
C ARG A 20 11.88 20.17 5.66
N GLU A 21 11.43 21.41 5.50
CA GLU A 21 10.75 21.86 4.27
C GLU A 21 11.71 21.85 3.08
N ALA A 22 12.93 22.34 3.24
CA ALA A 22 13.97 22.28 2.21
C ALA A 22 14.33 20.83 1.81
N GLU A 23 14.47 19.93 2.79
CA GLU A 23 14.67 18.50 2.52
C GLU A 23 13.49 17.85 1.79
N ALA A 24 12.25 18.29 2.07
CA ALA A 24 11.06 17.79 1.41
C ALA A 24 11.02 18.21 -0.07
N GLU A 25 11.37 19.45 -0.38
CA GLU A 25 11.46 19.96 -1.76
C GLU A 25 12.58 19.27 -2.57
N GLN A 26 13.70 18.95 -1.92
CA GLN A 26 14.84 18.32 -2.58
C GLN A 26 14.62 16.82 -2.89
N ARG A 27 13.57 16.20 -2.33
CA ARG A 27 13.30 14.77 -2.53
C ARG A 27 12.73 14.49 -3.91
N GLN A 28 13.31 13.47 -4.55
CA GLN A 28 12.76 12.96 -5.79
C GLN A 28 11.51 12.12 -5.54
N LEU A 29 10.36 12.65 -5.97
CA LEU A 29 9.10 11.93 -5.97
C LEU A 29 9.14 10.74 -6.94
N ALA A 30 8.45 9.66 -6.58
CA ALA A 30 8.31 8.50 -7.45
C ALA A 30 7.51 8.84 -8.72
N THR A 31 7.94 8.36 -9.88
CA THR A 31 7.21 8.58 -11.13
C THR A 31 5.97 7.67 -11.20
N PHE A 32 5.02 8.05 -12.06
CA PHE A 32 3.84 7.23 -12.34
C PHE A 32 4.23 5.80 -12.75
N THR A 33 5.18 5.67 -13.66
CA THR A 33 5.64 4.37 -14.18
C THR A 33 6.24 3.50 -13.09
N GLN A 34 7.04 4.07 -12.17
CA GLN A 34 7.59 3.30 -11.04
C GLN A 34 6.48 2.77 -10.14
N ARG A 35 5.48 3.60 -9.84
CA ARG A 35 4.29 3.18 -9.06
C ARG A 35 3.47 2.11 -9.78
N ALA A 36 3.27 2.27 -11.09
CA ALA A 36 2.54 1.31 -11.91
C ALA A 36 3.26 -0.05 -11.94
N ILE A 37 4.56 -0.07 -12.20
CA ILE A 37 5.37 -1.30 -12.17
C ILE A 37 5.33 -1.94 -10.79
N ALA A 38 5.56 -1.17 -9.73
CA ALA A 38 5.48 -1.67 -8.36
C ALA A 38 4.13 -2.35 -8.11
N ARG A 39 3.03 -1.69 -8.49
CA ARG A 39 1.68 -2.20 -8.32
C ARG A 39 1.40 -3.45 -9.14
N THR A 40 1.85 -3.51 -10.38
CA THR A 40 1.69 -4.68 -11.25
C THR A 40 2.42 -5.88 -10.67
N VAL A 41 3.67 -5.72 -10.22
CA VAL A 41 4.45 -6.80 -9.61
C VAL A 41 3.75 -7.32 -8.35
N ASP A 42 3.33 -6.39 -7.50
CA ASP A 42 2.56 -6.66 -6.30
C ASP A 42 1.27 -7.46 -6.58
N THR A 43 0.47 -7.02 -7.56
CA THR A 43 -0.74 -7.73 -7.98
C THR A 43 -0.44 -9.12 -8.50
N LEU A 44 0.58 -9.29 -9.36
CA LEU A 44 0.99 -10.59 -9.87
C LEU A 44 1.42 -11.53 -8.74
N MET A 45 2.14 -11.02 -7.74
CA MET A 45 2.57 -11.83 -6.60
C MET A 45 1.40 -12.33 -5.77
N VAL A 46 0.40 -11.50 -5.48
CA VAL A 46 -0.72 -11.95 -4.63
C VAL A 46 -1.75 -12.76 -5.38
N PHE A 47 -2.11 -12.40 -6.60
CA PHE A 47 -2.99 -13.27 -7.39
C PHE A 47 -2.28 -14.57 -7.75
N GLY A 48 -0.98 -14.53 -8.09
CA GLY A 48 -0.19 -15.73 -8.35
C GLY A 48 -0.11 -16.67 -7.15
N THR A 49 0.12 -16.14 -5.94
CA THR A 49 0.10 -16.97 -4.73
C THR A 49 -1.31 -17.49 -4.42
N ALA A 50 -2.36 -16.68 -4.56
CA ALA A 50 -3.73 -17.12 -4.35
C ALA A 50 -4.13 -18.25 -5.31
N TYR A 51 -3.84 -18.13 -6.61
CA TYR A 51 -4.11 -19.18 -7.59
C TYR A 51 -3.29 -20.45 -7.33
N LEU A 52 -2.07 -20.33 -6.81
CA LEU A 52 -1.29 -21.49 -6.39
C LEU A 52 -1.96 -22.22 -5.23
N PHE A 53 -2.41 -21.50 -4.21
CA PHE A 53 -3.17 -22.09 -3.10
C PHE A 53 -4.49 -22.70 -3.57
N GLU A 54 -5.18 -22.06 -4.51
CA GLU A 54 -6.39 -22.58 -5.13
C GLU A 54 -6.14 -23.91 -5.85
N ALA A 55 -5.09 -23.98 -6.66
CA ALA A 55 -4.72 -25.19 -7.39
C ALA A 55 -4.40 -26.35 -6.43
N ILE A 56 -3.68 -26.06 -5.34
CA ILE A 56 -3.39 -27.04 -4.28
C ILE A 56 -4.69 -27.48 -3.60
N ALA A 57 -5.56 -26.56 -3.21
CA ALA A 57 -6.83 -26.86 -2.58
C ALA A 57 -7.73 -27.73 -3.48
N ILE A 58 -7.84 -27.38 -4.76
CA ILE A 58 -8.57 -28.17 -5.75
C ILE A 58 -7.97 -29.57 -5.86
N TYR A 59 -6.64 -29.70 -5.94
CA TYR A 59 -5.98 -31.00 -5.99
C TYR A 59 -6.36 -31.90 -4.80
N PHE A 60 -6.35 -31.37 -3.58
CA PHE A 60 -6.79 -32.09 -2.38
C PHE A 60 -8.27 -32.48 -2.39
N ILE A 61 -9.14 -31.58 -2.88
CA ILE A 61 -10.58 -31.83 -3.02
C ILE A 61 -10.82 -32.99 -3.99
N LYS A 62 -10.18 -32.97 -5.17
CA LYS A 62 -10.30 -34.04 -6.16
C LYS A 62 -9.82 -35.38 -5.63
N GLN A 63 -8.73 -35.39 -4.86
CA GLN A 63 -8.19 -36.62 -4.26
C GLN A 63 -9.15 -37.23 -3.23
N SER A 64 -9.89 -36.39 -2.50
CA SER A 64 -10.81 -36.83 -1.45
C SER A 64 -12.16 -37.33 -1.99
N LYS A 65 -12.46 -37.11 -3.27
CA LYS A 65 -13.72 -37.47 -3.96
C LYS A 65 -14.98 -37.20 -3.12
N PRO A 66 -15.18 -35.97 -2.64
CA PRO A 66 -16.36 -35.63 -1.86
C PRO A 66 -17.64 -35.72 -2.71
N PHE A 67 -18.77 -35.91 -2.05
CA PHE A 67 -20.07 -35.76 -2.69
C PHE A 67 -20.21 -34.30 -3.21
N ASN A 68 -20.64 -34.13 -4.46
CA ASN A 68 -20.72 -32.84 -5.16
C ASN A 68 -19.37 -32.12 -5.39
N GLU A 69 -18.32 -32.84 -5.81
CA GLU A 69 -17.00 -32.27 -6.16
C GLU A 69 -17.08 -31.00 -7.00
N ASP A 70 -17.86 -31.01 -8.10
CA ASP A 70 -17.99 -29.87 -9.01
C ASP A 70 -18.53 -28.61 -8.33
N PHE A 71 -19.47 -28.77 -7.40
CA PHE A 71 -20.03 -27.66 -6.65
C PHE A 71 -18.98 -27.05 -5.70
N ILE A 72 -18.21 -27.90 -5.02
CA ILE A 72 -17.17 -27.45 -4.10
C ILE A 72 -16.06 -26.71 -4.85
N ILE A 73 -15.60 -27.26 -5.99
CA ILE A 73 -14.55 -26.63 -6.81
C ILE A 73 -15.02 -25.26 -7.29
N LYS A 74 -16.22 -25.15 -7.88
CA LYS A 74 -16.77 -23.86 -8.32
C LYS A 74 -16.89 -22.86 -7.18
N SER A 75 -17.31 -23.32 -5.99
CA SER A 75 -17.41 -22.46 -4.81
C SER A 75 -16.04 -21.90 -4.39
N VAL A 76 -15.00 -22.74 -4.40
CA VAL A 76 -13.61 -22.30 -4.10
C VAL A 76 -13.11 -21.32 -5.14
N GLN A 77 -13.29 -21.62 -6.43
CA GLN A 77 -12.90 -20.74 -7.54
C GLN A 77 -13.56 -19.37 -7.47
N GLN A 78 -14.84 -19.32 -7.08
CA GLN A 78 -15.56 -18.05 -6.94
C GLN A 78 -15.12 -17.26 -5.70
N ALA A 79 -14.83 -17.93 -4.59
CA ALA A 79 -14.45 -17.28 -3.34
C ALA A 79 -12.99 -16.80 -3.32
N MET A 80 -12.09 -17.48 -4.04
CA MET A 80 -10.65 -17.23 -3.96
C MET A 80 -10.23 -15.79 -4.34
N PRO A 81 -10.73 -15.18 -5.43
CA PRO A 81 -10.35 -13.81 -5.77
C PRO A 81 -10.73 -12.79 -4.69
N ALA A 82 -11.90 -12.96 -4.07
CA ALA A 82 -12.35 -12.10 -2.98
C ALA A 82 -11.49 -12.28 -1.72
N LEU A 83 -11.14 -13.53 -1.39
CA LEU A 83 -10.23 -13.83 -0.29
C LEU A 83 -8.84 -13.23 -0.52
N ALA A 84 -8.30 -13.39 -1.73
CA ALA A 84 -7.00 -12.83 -2.12
C ALA A 84 -6.97 -11.30 -1.99
N LEU A 85 -8.03 -10.62 -2.46
CA LEU A 85 -8.17 -9.17 -2.32
C LEU A 85 -8.28 -8.75 -0.84
N MET A 86 -9.03 -9.50 -0.03
CA MET A 86 -9.17 -9.21 1.39
C MET A 86 -7.84 -9.38 2.14
N LEU A 87 -7.09 -10.45 1.88
CA LEU A 87 -5.75 -10.66 2.42
C LEU A 87 -4.77 -9.57 1.94
N TRP A 88 -4.88 -9.15 0.68
CA TRP A 88 -4.11 -8.04 0.13
C TRP A 88 -4.30 -6.75 0.96
N VAL A 89 -5.57 -6.36 1.16
CA VAL A 89 -5.94 -5.09 1.76
C VAL A 89 -5.70 -5.09 3.28
N MET A 90 -6.04 -6.19 3.96
CA MET A 90 -6.00 -6.25 5.41
C MET A 90 -4.62 -6.59 5.97
N LEU A 91 -3.84 -7.39 5.25
CA LEU A 91 -2.58 -7.93 5.75
C LEU A 91 -1.39 -7.47 4.91
N TYR A 92 -1.33 -7.88 3.64
CA TYR A 92 -0.12 -7.69 2.84
C TYR A 92 0.26 -6.21 2.71
N SER A 93 -0.66 -5.37 2.24
CA SER A 93 -0.38 -3.95 1.99
C SER A 93 -0.02 -3.22 3.29
N PRO A 94 -0.82 -3.29 4.38
CA PRO A 94 -0.51 -2.56 5.61
C PRO A 94 0.80 -2.98 6.27
N ILE A 95 1.07 -4.29 6.35
CA ILE A 95 2.29 -4.82 6.95
C ILE A 95 3.51 -4.39 6.13
N MET A 96 3.49 -4.63 4.83
CA MET A 96 4.66 -4.36 3.99
C MET A 96 4.96 -2.87 3.85
N GLU A 97 3.94 -2.02 3.77
CA GLU A 97 4.12 -0.57 3.71
C GLU A 97 4.68 -0.02 5.04
N SER A 98 4.23 -0.56 6.18
CA SER A 98 4.76 -0.18 7.50
C SER A 98 6.21 -0.61 7.73
N THR A 99 6.75 -1.53 6.94
CA THR A 99 8.14 -2.00 7.01
C THR A 99 9.04 -1.39 5.92
N GLY A 100 8.59 -0.29 5.29
CA GLY A 100 9.39 0.47 4.32
C GLY A 100 9.02 0.25 2.85
N GLY A 101 7.97 -0.51 2.56
CA GLY A 101 7.39 -0.66 1.22
C GLY A 101 7.11 -2.11 0.84
N THR A 102 6.11 -2.30 -0.03
CA THR A 102 5.77 -3.59 -0.66
C THR A 102 6.90 -4.17 -1.49
N LEU A 103 6.82 -5.46 -1.83
CA LEU A 103 7.84 -6.12 -2.65
C LEU A 103 8.02 -5.39 -4.00
N GLY A 104 6.92 -5.04 -4.66
CA GLY A 104 6.97 -4.28 -5.91
C GLY A 104 7.65 -2.92 -5.74
N LYS A 105 7.35 -2.20 -4.65
CA LYS A 105 7.98 -0.91 -4.35
C LYS A 105 9.48 -1.04 -4.06
N ARG A 106 9.88 -2.09 -3.33
CA ARG A 106 11.30 -2.38 -3.06
C ARG A 106 12.07 -2.67 -4.35
N LEU A 107 11.46 -3.39 -5.30
CA LEU A 107 12.08 -3.70 -6.60
C LEU A 107 12.37 -2.44 -7.42
N VAL A 108 11.45 -1.47 -7.45
CA VAL A 108 11.63 -0.20 -8.18
C VAL A 108 12.31 0.89 -7.34
N ARG A 109 12.81 0.56 -6.14
CA ARG A 109 13.48 1.46 -5.19
C ARG A 109 12.64 2.69 -4.83
N ILE A 110 11.36 2.50 -4.53
CA ILE A 110 10.50 3.54 -3.98
C ILE A 110 10.01 3.13 -2.59
N LYS A 111 9.74 4.11 -1.73
CA LYS A 111 9.18 3.90 -0.40
C LYS A 111 8.03 4.86 -0.13
N LEU A 112 7.11 4.44 0.72
CA LEU A 112 6.02 5.28 1.21
C LEU A 112 6.47 5.92 2.53
N ILE A 113 6.33 7.23 2.62
CA ILE A 113 6.62 8.00 3.83
C ILE A 113 5.42 8.89 4.18
N ASP A 114 5.32 9.26 5.44
CA ASP A 114 4.41 10.32 5.88
C ASP A 114 4.86 11.67 5.28
N ALA A 115 3.92 12.43 4.72
CA ALA A 115 4.21 13.72 4.09
C ALA A 115 4.74 14.77 5.09
N THR A 116 4.32 14.68 6.35
CA THR A 116 4.65 15.66 7.40
C THR A 116 5.89 15.28 8.19
N THR A 117 5.95 14.03 8.66
CA THR A 117 7.08 13.60 9.51
C THR A 117 8.27 13.11 8.71
N SER A 118 8.05 12.72 7.43
CA SER A 118 9.06 12.06 6.59
C SER A 118 9.51 10.68 7.07
N GLU A 119 8.84 10.15 8.09
CA GLU A 119 9.15 8.87 8.70
C GLU A 119 8.34 7.75 8.04
N MET A 120 8.66 6.50 8.43
CA MET A 120 7.88 5.36 8.00
C MET A 120 6.48 5.43 8.62
N PRO A 121 5.41 5.30 7.80
CA PRO A 121 4.06 5.41 8.31
C PRO A 121 3.73 4.24 9.25
N PRO A 122 3.04 4.49 10.37
CA PRO A 122 2.59 3.42 11.26
C PRO A 122 1.55 2.55 10.55
N PHE A 123 1.47 1.27 10.98
CA PHE A 123 0.56 0.27 10.41
C PHE A 123 -0.88 0.77 10.25
N ARG A 124 -1.41 1.51 11.25
CA ARG A 124 -2.79 2.02 11.25
C ARG A 124 -3.06 2.96 10.07
N MET A 125 -2.11 3.81 9.72
CA MET A 125 -2.26 4.71 8.58
C MET A 125 -2.17 3.95 7.26
N CYS A 126 -1.26 2.96 7.17
CA CYS A 126 -1.18 2.08 6.00
C CYS A 126 -2.45 1.25 5.79
N ALA A 127 -3.05 0.77 6.89
CA ALA A 127 -4.33 0.08 6.88
C ALA A 127 -5.46 1.00 6.42
N ALA A 128 -5.59 2.20 7.01
CA ALA A 128 -6.59 3.18 6.60
C ALA A 128 -6.50 3.49 5.09
N ARG A 129 -5.27 3.70 4.58
CA ARG A 129 -5.01 3.91 3.15
C ARG A 129 -5.49 2.73 2.29
N ALA A 130 -5.20 1.49 2.71
CA ALA A 130 -5.62 0.28 2.01
C ALA A 130 -7.15 0.11 2.01
N TRP A 131 -7.81 0.43 3.13
CA TRP A 131 -9.27 0.42 3.25
C TRP A 131 -9.94 1.46 2.36
N VAL A 132 -9.43 2.69 2.34
CA VAL A 132 -9.90 3.75 1.43
C VAL A 132 -9.80 3.27 -0.01
N TYR A 133 -8.67 2.67 -0.39
CA TYR A 133 -8.49 2.09 -1.72
C TYR A 133 -9.52 0.99 -2.02
N MET A 134 -9.79 0.09 -1.07
CA MET A 134 -10.77 -0.97 -1.24
C MET A 134 -12.19 -0.42 -1.43
N ILE A 135 -12.58 0.60 -0.66
CA ILE A 135 -13.87 1.28 -0.81
C ILE A 135 -13.98 1.86 -2.23
N PHE A 136 -12.93 2.51 -2.74
CA PHE A 136 -12.94 3.03 -4.11
C PHE A 136 -13.07 1.92 -5.17
N VAL A 137 -12.36 0.81 -5.01
CA VAL A 137 -12.39 -0.28 -6.00
C VAL A 137 -13.70 -1.07 -5.96
N ILE A 138 -14.22 -1.39 -4.77
CA ILE A 138 -15.41 -2.23 -4.60
C ILE A 138 -16.70 -1.40 -4.67
N LEU A 139 -16.80 -0.33 -3.89
CA LEU A 139 -18.07 0.38 -3.69
C LEU A 139 -18.34 1.38 -4.82
N ALA A 140 -17.30 2.07 -5.29
CA ALA A 140 -17.48 3.10 -6.31
C ALA A 140 -17.46 2.53 -7.73
N GLY A 141 -17.09 1.25 -7.91
CA GLY A 141 -16.87 0.65 -9.24
C GLY A 141 -15.84 1.42 -10.08
N VAL A 142 -15.09 2.31 -9.41
CA VAL A 142 -14.12 3.21 -10.02
C VAL A 142 -12.96 2.32 -10.41
N PRO A 143 -12.65 2.16 -11.70
CA PRO A 143 -11.47 1.43 -12.12
C PRO A 143 -10.29 2.00 -11.33
N ALA A 144 -9.42 1.14 -10.79
CA ALA A 144 -8.24 1.59 -10.06
C ALA A 144 -7.47 2.70 -10.81
N VAL A 145 -7.56 2.69 -12.14
CA VAL A 145 -7.10 3.71 -13.09
C VAL A 145 -7.60 5.13 -12.79
N LEU A 146 -8.87 5.34 -12.44
CA LEU A 146 -9.40 6.67 -12.11
C LEU A 146 -8.87 7.18 -10.76
N SER A 147 -8.66 6.30 -9.78
CA SER A 147 -7.97 6.67 -8.52
C SER A 147 -6.52 7.10 -8.76
N CYS A 148 -5.94 6.66 -9.88
CA CYS A 148 -4.63 7.07 -10.35
C CYS A 148 -4.64 8.38 -11.17
N LEU A 149 -5.78 8.90 -11.64
CA LEU A 149 -5.82 10.20 -12.32
C LEU A 149 -5.47 11.36 -11.39
N ALA A 150 -5.78 11.20 -10.09
CA ALA A 150 -5.36 12.12 -9.04
C ALA A 150 -3.84 12.38 -9.01
N PHE A 151 -3.05 11.40 -9.46
CA PHE A 151 -1.59 11.53 -9.59
C PHE A 151 -1.19 12.70 -10.49
N PHE A 152 -1.92 12.93 -11.60
CA PHE A 152 -1.59 13.97 -12.58
C PHE A 152 -2.03 15.36 -12.16
N VAL A 153 -2.93 15.46 -11.18
CA VAL A 153 -3.48 16.73 -10.67
C VAL A 153 -2.82 17.13 -9.34
N SER A 154 -2.10 16.22 -8.70
CA SER A 154 -1.43 16.46 -7.43
C SER A 154 0.00 16.94 -7.63
N ASP A 155 0.34 18.09 -7.03
CA ASP A 155 1.70 18.65 -7.03
C ASP A 155 2.75 17.68 -6.43
N HIS A 156 2.31 16.76 -5.58
CA HIS A 156 3.15 15.79 -4.88
C HIS A 156 3.01 14.37 -5.47
N HIS A 157 2.44 14.24 -6.68
CA HIS A 157 2.29 12.94 -7.34
C HIS A 157 1.50 11.92 -6.47
N GLN A 158 0.53 12.41 -5.70
CA GLN A 158 -0.30 11.60 -4.80
C GLN A 158 -1.57 11.11 -5.52
N THR A 159 -1.96 9.87 -5.26
CA THR A 159 -3.30 9.38 -5.59
C THR A 159 -4.30 9.85 -4.53
N TRP A 160 -5.61 9.71 -4.77
CA TRP A 160 -6.62 10.10 -3.76
C TRP A 160 -6.44 9.38 -2.43
N HIS A 161 -6.15 8.08 -2.44
CA HIS A 161 -5.93 7.32 -1.21
C HIS A 161 -4.65 7.75 -0.48
N ASP A 162 -3.60 8.12 -1.21
CA ASP A 162 -2.36 8.64 -0.60
C ASP A 162 -2.57 10.03 -0.02
N LYS A 163 -3.34 10.90 -0.70
CA LYS A 163 -3.67 12.26 -0.21
C LYS A 163 -4.53 12.21 1.06
N ILE A 164 -5.54 11.33 1.09
CA ILE A 164 -6.38 11.12 2.28
C ILE A 164 -5.56 10.58 3.45
N ALA A 165 -4.58 9.72 3.18
CA ALA A 165 -3.71 9.16 4.20
C ALA A 165 -2.50 10.05 4.55
N ASN A 166 -2.38 11.22 3.91
CA ASN A 166 -1.25 12.15 4.03
C ASN A 166 0.13 11.48 3.79
N MET A 167 0.24 10.70 2.73
CA MET A 167 1.45 9.95 2.40
C MET A 167 1.99 10.31 1.02
N VAL A 168 3.31 10.19 0.86
CA VAL A 168 4.01 10.45 -0.40
C VAL A 168 4.92 9.27 -0.73
N CYS A 169 5.01 8.91 -2.01
CA CYS A 169 6.01 7.95 -2.48
C CYS A 169 7.25 8.68 -2.95
N VAL A 170 8.38 8.37 -2.34
CA VAL A 170 9.69 8.94 -2.70
C VAL A 170 10.61 7.86 -3.23
N LYS A 171 11.56 8.26 -4.08
CA LYS A 171 12.65 7.38 -4.49
C LYS A 171 13.59 7.15 -3.30
N LYS A 172 14.11 5.93 -3.21
CA LYS A 172 15.11 5.51 -2.22
C LYS A 172 16.52 5.66 -2.79
#